data_AF-E1VFL3-F1
#
_entry.id   AF-E1VFL3-F1
#
_cell.length_a   1.000
_cell.length_b   1.000
_cell.length_c   1.000
_cell.angle_alpha   90.00
_cell.angle_beta   90.00
_cell.angle_gamma   90.00
#
_symmetry.space_group_name_H-M   'P 1'
#
loop_
_entity.id
_entity.type
_entity.pdbx_description
1 polymer ?
#
loop_
_entity_poly.entity_id
_entity_poly.type
_entity_poly.pdbx_seq_one_letter_code
_entity_poly.pdbx_strand_id
1 'polypeptide(L)'
;MRFRPESIALIALLGASTLLCAQRLHAETTIKIPRENGALHQEFRNLLANKIKEFKTGVGRMSLLGNADKGSCVANFFINTDTTFVTMEISKAHYYTEFYIDHPTQSFRNVLFQSLLLGDDGAELTVTKRDGDYSIQTDGQQLILSTRAPRAKDPIRCTFDLSTAQMFDGETE
;
A
#
# COMPACT_ATOMS: atom_id res chain seq x y z
N MET A 1 43.31 29.19 -71.70
CA MET A 1 42.28 28.46 -72.46
C MET A 1 41.58 27.49 -71.52
N ARG A 2 40.24 27.58 -71.49
CA ARG A 2 39.24 26.52 -71.21
C ARG A 2 39.23 25.80 -69.85
N PHE A 3 38.27 26.23 -69.03
CA PHE A 3 37.16 25.44 -68.44
C PHE A 3 37.30 23.91 -68.43
N ARG A 4 37.11 23.31 -67.24
CA ARG A 4 35.90 22.52 -66.91
C ARG A 4 35.72 22.31 -65.39
N PRO A 5 34.50 22.44 -64.85
CA PRO A 5 34.12 22.13 -63.47
C PRO A 5 33.44 20.75 -63.40
N GLU A 6 33.68 19.97 -62.35
CA GLU A 6 32.81 18.83 -62.01
C GLU A 6 32.63 18.71 -60.48
N SER A 7 31.37 18.91 -60.09
CA SER A 7 30.60 18.04 -59.17
C SER A 7 30.90 18.09 -57.66
N ILE A 8 30.14 18.97 -56.99
CA ILE A 8 29.18 18.69 -55.89
C ILE A 8 29.42 17.41 -55.09
N ALA A 9 29.73 17.57 -53.80
CA ALA A 9 29.25 16.67 -52.75
C ALA A 9 28.82 17.50 -51.53
N LEU A 10 27.51 17.74 -51.45
CA LEU A 10 26.79 18.20 -50.27
C LEU A 10 26.78 17.03 -49.27
N ILE A 11 27.36 17.17 -48.08
CA ILE A 11 27.04 16.26 -46.96
C ILE A 11 26.71 17.10 -45.73
N ALA A 12 25.49 16.87 -45.28
CA ALA A 12 24.75 17.60 -44.29
C ALA A 12 25.34 17.47 -42.88
N LEU A 13 25.27 18.57 -42.13
CA LEU A 13 25.29 18.56 -40.67
C LEU A 13 24.11 17.74 -40.15
N LEU A 14 24.39 16.72 -39.33
CA LEU A 14 23.42 16.09 -38.45
C LEU A 14 23.97 16.12 -37.04
N GLY A 15 23.41 17.03 -36.25
CA GLY A 15 23.69 17.21 -34.84
C GLY A 15 23.33 15.94 -34.06
N ALA A 16 24.30 15.41 -33.34
CA ALA A 16 24.08 14.41 -32.31
C ALA A 16 23.47 15.11 -31.09
N SER A 17 22.14 15.30 -31.11
CA SER A 17 21.37 15.58 -29.91
C SER A 17 21.44 14.36 -29.01
N THR A 18 22.37 14.37 -28.06
CA THR A 18 22.42 13.40 -26.97
C THR A 18 21.16 13.54 -26.14
N LEU A 19 20.14 12.71 -26.44
CA LEU A 19 19.05 12.45 -25.51
C LEU A 19 19.68 11.81 -24.26
N LEU A 20 19.91 12.63 -23.24
CA LEU A 20 20.01 12.14 -21.87
C LEU A 20 18.66 11.48 -21.54
N CYS A 21 18.61 10.16 -21.68
CA CYS A 21 17.61 9.34 -21.02
C CYS A 21 17.89 9.44 -19.51
N ALA A 22 17.34 10.47 -18.86
CA ALA A 22 17.27 10.53 -17.41
C ALA A 22 16.29 9.43 -16.95
N GLN A 23 16.80 8.22 -16.76
CA GLN A 23 16.09 7.21 -16.00
C GLN A 23 15.92 7.76 -14.60
N ARG A 24 14.69 8.13 -14.24
CA ARG A 24 14.35 8.45 -12.85
C ARG A 24 14.59 7.18 -12.03
N LEU A 25 15.70 7.14 -11.30
CA LEU A 25 15.90 6.17 -10.24
C LEU A 25 14.88 6.50 -9.15
N HIS A 26 13.79 5.74 -9.11
CA HIS A 26 12.81 5.78 -8.03
C HIS A 26 13.48 5.23 -6.76
N ALA A 27 13.59 6.07 -5.74
CA ALA A 27 14.25 5.71 -4.48
C ALA A 27 13.21 5.10 -3.53
N GLU A 28 13.00 3.80 -3.61
CA GLU A 28 12.21 3.07 -2.62
C GLU A 28 13.06 2.78 -1.38
N THR A 29 12.52 3.13 -0.21
CA THR A 29 13.16 2.82 1.09
C THR A 29 12.38 1.73 1.78
N THR A 30 13.04 0.61 2.10
CA THR A 30 12.44 -0.48 2.90
C THR A 30 12.92 -0.41 4.34
N ILE A 31 11.98 -0.28 5.26
CA ILE A 31 12.21 -0.30 6.71
C ILE A 31 11.73 -1.67 7.23
N LYS A 32 12.62 -2.42 7.87
CA LYS A 32 12.25 -3.68 8.54
C LYS A 32 11.59 -3.34 9.88
N ILE A 33 10.42 -3.90 10.14
CA ILE A 33 9.73 -3.72 11.42
C ILE A 33 10.11 -4.89 12.32
N PRO A 34 10.49 -4.67 13.59
CA PRO A 34 10.82 -5.76 14.49
C PRO A 34 9.57 -6.57 14.86
N ARG A 35 9.73 -7.88 15.02
CA ARG A 35 8.67 -8.81 15.50
C ARG A 35 8.51 -8.66 17.02
N GLU A 36 8.06 -7.48 17.42
CA GLU A 36 7.86 -7.04 18.80
C GLU A 36 6.43 -6.53 18.93
N ASN A 37 5.80 -6.77 20.08
CA ASN A 37 4.42 -6.38 20.33
C ASN A 37 4.26 -4.86 20.19
N GLY A 38 3.29 -4.43 19.40
CA GLY A 38 2.96 -3.02 19.19
C GLY A 38 3.79 -2.33 18.11
N ALA A 39 4.91 -2.91 17.66
CA ALA A 39 5.76 -2.29 16.63
C ALA A 39 5.00 -2.10 15.32
N LEU A 40 4.20 -3.10 14.93
CA LEU A 40 3.47 -3.05 13.67
C LEU A 40 2.21 -2.19 13.78
N HIS A 41 1.55 -2.22 14.94
CA HIS A 41 0.44 -1.33 15.24
C HIS A 41 0.86 0.14 15.20
N GLN A 42 2.02 0.49 15.76
CA GLN A 42 2.52 1.85 15.73
C GLN A 42 2.75 2.34 14.29
N GLU A 43 3.36 1.51 13.44
CA GLU A 43 3.56 1.88 12.02
C GLU A 43 2.23 2.03 11.27
N PHE A 44 1.25 1.16 11.54
CA PHE A 44 -0.10 1.34 11.00
C PHE A 44 -0.75 2.65 11.47
N ARG A 45 -0.64 2.98 12.77
CA ARG A 45 -1.15 4.25 13.30
C ARG A 45 -0.47 5.46 12.67
N ASN A 46 0.84 5.38 12.38
CA ASN A 46 1.57 6.43 11.68
C ASN A 46 1.07 6.59 10.24
N LEU A 47 0.88 5.46 9.54
CA LEU A 47 0.40 5.42 8.15
C LEU A 47 -0.98 6.07 8.00
N LEU A 48 -1.85 5.92 9.00
CA LEU A 48 -3.19 6.53 9.03
C LEU A 48 -3.36 7.66 10.05
N ALA A 49 -2.28 8.32 10.47
CA ALA A 49 -2.32 9.32 11.53
C ALA A 49 -3.33 10.45 11.25
N ASN A 50 -3.46 10.85 9.98
CA ASN A 50 -4.41 11.87 9.54
C ASN A 50 -5.88 11.47 9.67
N LYS A 51 -6.19 10.16 9.61
CA LYS A 51 -7.54 9.64 9.85
C LYS A 51 -7.78 9.35 11.31
N ILE A 52 -6.80 8.77 11.98
CA ILE A 52 -6.92 8.42 13.41
C ILE A 52 -7.10 9.66 14.29
N LYS A 53 -6.51 10.81 13.93
CA LYS A 53 -6.74 12.07 14.66
C LYS A 53 -8.18 12.59 14.58
N GLU A 54 -9.00 12.08 13.67
CA GLU A 54 -10.42 12.40 13.61
C GLU A 54 -11.19 11.74 14.77
N PHE A 55 -10.63 10.70 15.40
CA PHE A 55 -11.16 10.14 16.64
C PHE A 55 -10.83 11.01 17.84
N LYS A 56 -11.83 11.40 18.63
CA LYS A 56 -11.64 12.26 19.82
C LYS A 56 -10.74 11.64 20.88
N THR A 57 -10.80 10.33 21.03
CA THR A 57 -10.03 9.55 22.01
C THR A 57 -8.83 8.84 21.39
N GLY A 58 -8.62 8.98 20.07
CA GLY A 58 -7.66 8.17 19.31
C GLY A 58 -8.04 6.69 19.18
N VAL A 59 -9.30 6.35 19.54
CA VAL A 59 -9.89 5.01 19.52
C VAL A 59 -11.23 5.06 18.80
N GLY A 60 -11.49 4.11 17.92
CA GLY A 60 -12.75 4.00 17.21
C GLY A 60 -12.68 3.06 16.01
N ARG A 61 -13.78 3.01 15.26
CA ARG A 61 -13.88 2.23 14.03
C ARG A 61 -13.85 3.15 12.81
N MET A 62 -12.99 2.83 11.85
CA MET A 62 -13.01 3.42 10.51
C MET A 62 -13.61 2.40 9.54
N SER A 63 -14.74 2.73 8.93
CA SER A 63 -15.37 1.91 7.88
C SER A 63 -15.09 2.51 6.51
N LEU A 64 -14.64 1.67 5.59
CA LEU A 64 -14.36 2.02 4.21
C LEU A 64 -15.23 1.18 3.27
N LEU A 65 -15.93 1.86 2.36
CA LEU A 65 -16.60 1.24 1.22
C LEU A 65 -15.75 1.48 -0.02
N GLY A 66 -15.39 0.42 -0.71
CA GLY A 66 -14.49 0.45 -1.85
C GLY A 66 -14.84 -0.58 -2.91
N ASN A 67 -13.89 -0.79 -3.81
CA ASN A 67 -14.04 -1.69 -4.95
C ASN A 67 -13.00 -2.79 -4.91
N ALA A 68 -13.38 -3.98 -5.38
CA ALA A 68 -12.50 -5.10 -5.68
C ALA A 68 -12.83 -5.62 -7.08
N ASP A 69 -11.95 -6.44 -7.67
CA ASP A 69 -12.14 -7.03 -9.01
C ASP A 69 -13.50 -7.74 -9.16
N LYS A 70 -14.02 -8.28 -8.05
CA LYS A 70 -15.27 -9.03 -7.99
C LYS A 70 -16.35 -8.35 -7.15
N GLY A 71 -16.46 -7.02 -7.19
CA GLY A 71 -17.61 -6.30 -6.63
C GLY A 71 -17.25 -5.25 -5.59
N SER A 72 -18.24 -4.87 -4.77
CA SER A 72 -18.00 -3.94 -3.66
C SER A 72 -17.23 -4.63 -2.55
N CYS A 73 -16.34 -3.86 -1.93
CA CYS A 73 -15.57 -4.29 -0.78
C CYS A 73 -15.86 -3.38 0.41
N VAL A 74 -16.06 -3.96 1.58
CA VAL A 74 -16.18 -3.23 2.84
C VAL A 74 -15.05 -3.66 3.74
N ALA A 75 -14.31 -2.70 4.28
CA ALA A 75 -13.31 -2.96 5.31
C ALA A 75 -13.59 -2.12 6.56
N ASN A 76 -13.46 -2.74 7.73
CA ASN A 76 -13.51 -2.03 9.01
C ASN A 76 -12.16 -2.15 9.69
N PHE A 77 -11.67 -1.04 10.22
CA PHE A 77 -10.48 -0.97 11.06
C PHE A 77 -10.95 -0.53 12.45
N PHE A 78 -10.97 -1.46 13.40
CA PHE A 78 -11.25 -1.19 14.81
C PHE A 78 -9.91 -0.87 15.48
N ILE A 79 -9.68 0.41 15.73
CA ILE A 79 -8.39 0.94 16.16
C ILE A 79 -8.50 1.34 17.62
N ASN A 80 -7.70 0.73 18.48
CA ASN A 80 -7.55 1.17 19.87
C ASN A 80 -6.09 1.58 20.15
N THR A 81 -5.73 1.74 21.42
CA THR A 81 -4.40 2.16 21.86
C THR A 81 -3.31 1.11 21.63
N ASP A 82 -3.68 -0.17 21.59
CA ASP A 82 -2.75 -1.29 21.67
C ASP A 82 -2.83 -2.22 20.45
N THR A 83 -3.96 -2.20 19.73
CA THR A 83 -4.29 -3.11 18.63
C THR A 83 -5.07 -2.45 17.51
N THR A 84 -5.03 -3.12 16.36
CA THR A 84 -5.99 -2.85 15.30
C THR A 84 -6.52 -4.18 14.77
N PHE A 85 -7.83 -4.35 14.89
CA PHE A 85 -8.55 -5.46 14.29
C PHE A 85 -9.14 -5.02 12.96
N VAL A 86 -8.99 -5.85 11.93
CA VAL A 86 -9.43 -5.57 10.57
C VAL A 86 -10.41 -6.64 10.15
N THR A 87 -11.55 -6.23 9.60
CA THR A 87 -12.44 -7.11 8.83
C THR A 87 -12.50 -6.63 7.40
N MET A 88 -12.60 -7.57 6.45
CA MET A 88 -12.77 -7.27 5.03
C MET A 88 -13.75 -8.25 4.40
N GLU A 89 -14.74 -7.71 3.69
CA GLU A 89 -15.78 -8.47 3.00
C GLU A 89 -15.88 -8.04 1.53
N ILE A 90 -16.02 -8.99 0.62
CA ILE A 90 -16.34 -8.75 -0.80
C ILE A 90 -17.62 -9.49 -1.15
N SER A 91 -18.67 -8.72 -1.39
CA SER A 91 -20.05 -9.22 -1.54
C SER A 91 -20.21 -10.28 -2.63
N LYS A 92 -19.82 -9.98 -3.89
CA LYS A 92 -20.03 -10.94 -4.99
C LYS A 92 -19.02 -12.09 -5.01
N ALA A 93 -17.91 -11.99 -4.28
CA ALA A 93 -16.92 -13.04 -4.20
C ALA A 93 -17.18 -14.03 -3.05
N HIS A 94 -18.18 -13.76 -2.19
CA HIS A 94 -18.39 -14.47 -0.92
C HIS A 94 -17.10 -14.59 -0.11
N TYR A 95 -16.27 -13.55 -0.16
CA TYR A 95 -15.00 -13.52 0.54
C TYR A 95 -15.14 -12.71 1.81
N TYR A 96 -14.70 -13.30 2.92
CA TYR A 96 -14.62 -12.65 4.22
C TYR A 96 -13.30 -13.04 4.88
N THR A 97 -12.62 -12.07 5.47
CA THR A 97 -11.43 -12.30 6.28
C THR A 97 -11.37 -11.30 7.41
N GLU A 98 -10.76 -11.73 8.51
CA GLU A 98 -10.51 -10.92 9.68
C GLU A 98 -9.13 -11.23 10.25
N PHE A 99 -8.46 -10.22 10.80
CA PHE A 99 -7.15 -10.39 11.42
C PHE A 99 -6.77 -9.17 12.26
N TYR A 100 -5.89 -9.40 13.23
CA TYR A 100 -5.16 -8.32 13.90
C TYR A 100 -3.94 -7.90 13.08
N ILE A 101 -3.75 -6.59 12.97
CA ILE A 101 -2.47 -6.02 12.51
C ILE A 101 -1.39 -6.30 13.56
N ASP A 102 -1.72 -6.14 14.83
CA ASP A 102 -0.89 -6.47 15.99
C ASP A 102 -1.79 -6.71 17.20
N HIS A 103 -1.34 -7.53 18.15
CA HIS A 103 -2.05 -7.80 19.41
C HIS A 103 -1.04 -8.04 20.56
N PRO A 104 -1.25 -7.55 21.80
CA PRO A 104 -0.28 -7.69 22.89
C PRO A 104 0.07 -9.13 23.26
N THR A 105 -0.78 -10.07 22.88
CA THR A 105 -0.58 -11.52 23.11
C THR A 105 -0.29 -12.29 21.81
N GLN A 106 -0.06 -11.59 20.69
CA GLN A 106 0.21 -12.22 19.40
C GLN A 106 1.51 -13.03 19.44
N SER A 107 1.46 -14.22 18.86
CA SER A 107 2.67 -15.01 18.62
C SER A 107 3.26 -14.68 17.24
N PHE A 108 4.54 -14.32 17.21
CA PHE A 108 5.28 -14.06 15.97
C PHE A 108 5.78 -15.33 15.26
N ARG A 109 5.48 -16.53 15.79
CA ARG A 109 5.98 -17.80 15.22
C ARG A 109 5.61 -17.99 13.74
N ASN A 110 4.46 -17.44 13.35
CA ASN A 110 3.96 -17.56 11.98
C ASN A 110 4.35 -16.37 11.10
N VAL A 111 4.96 -15.31 11.65
CA VAL A 111 5.41 -14.13 10.91
C VAL A 111 6.82 -14.35 10.38
N LEU A 112 6.95 -14.33 9.05
CA LEU A 112 8.22 -14.46 8.33
C LEU A 112 8.89 -13.10 8.17
N PHE A 113 8.13 -12.12 7.68
CA PHE A 113 8.61 -10.76 7.41
C PHE A 113 7.53 -9.74 7.72
N GLN A 114 7.96 -8.57 8.16
CA GLN A 114 7.12 -7.38 8.30
C GLN A 114 7.96 -6.15 7.99
N SER A 115 7.42 -5.26 7.15
CA SER A 115 8.16 -4.12 6.63
C SER A 115 7.24 -2.96 6.28
N LEU A 116 7.81 -1.76 6.31
CA LEU A 116 7.23 -0.55 5.73
C LEU A 116 8.07 -0.17 4.51
N LEU A 117 7.44 -0.14 3.34
CA LEU A 117 8.03 0.37 2.11
C LEU A 117 7.58 1.82 1.93
N LEU A 118 8.52 2.72 1.66
CA LEU A 118 8.25 4.12 1.35
C LEU A 118 8.70 4.37 -0.08
N GLY A 119 7.79 4.88 -0.91
CA GLY A 119 8.04 5.20 -2.31
C GLY A 119 7.21 6.38 -2.77
N ASP A 120 7.28 6.66 -4.08
CA ASP A 120 6.55 7.78 -4.69
C ASP A 120 5.04 7.54 -4.70
N ASP A 121 4.61 6.28 -4.77
CA ASP A 121 3.20 5.85 -4.73
C ASP A 121 2.67 5.74 -3.28
N GLY A 122 3.39 6.31 -2.31
CA GLY A 122 3.04 6.34 -0.90
C GLY A 122 3.79 5.32 -0.05
N ALA A 123 3.14 4.85 1.01
CA ALA A 123 3.70 3.91 1.96
C ALA A 123 2.93 2.58 1.94
N GLU A 124 3.64 1.46 2.02
CA GLU A 124 3.05 0.13 2.10
C GLU A 124 3.55 -0.61 3.35
N LEU A 125 2.62 -0.96 4.23
CA LEU A 125 2.84 -1.87 5.34
C LEU A 125 2.58 -3.30 4.87
N THR A 126 3.58 -4.16 4.88
CA THR A 126 3.46 -5.56 4.43
C THR A 126 3.76 -6.52 5.57
N VAL A 127 2.96 -7.58 5.69
CA VAL A 127 3.22 -8.70 6.60
C VAL A 127 3.09 -10.02 5.85
N THR A 128 4.20 -10.75 5.81
CA THR A 128 4.25 -12.10 5.25
C THR A 128 4.24 -13.12 6.38
N LYS A 129 3.25 -14.01 6.35
CA LYS A 129 3.10 -15.13 7.28
C LYS A 129 3.34 -16.44 6.52
N ARG A 130 3.56 -17.54 7.25
CA ARG A 130 3.67 -18.88 6.65
C ARG A 130 2.43 -19.28 5.86
N ASP A 131 1.27 -18.89 6.40
CA ASP A 131 -0.04 -19.31 5.91
C ASP A 131 -0.80 -18.17 5.23
N GLY A 132 -0.08 -17.21 4.63
CA GLY A 132 -0.70 -16.08 3.92
C GLY A 132 0.04 -14.77 4.15
N ASP A 133 -0.56 -13.68 3.67
CA ASP A 133 -0.04 -12.34 3.86
C ASP A 133 -1.14 -11.30 3.79
N TYR A 134 -0.81 -10.10 4.24
CA TYR A 134 -1.59 -8.92 3.95
C TYR A 134 -0.67 -7.73 3.72
N SER A 135 -1.18 -6.73 3.00
CA SER A 135 -0.56 -5.42 2.92
C SER A 135 -1.59 -4.30 2.96
N ILE A 136 -1.17 -3.16 3.52
CA ILE A 136 -1.93 -1.93 3.61
C ILE A 136 -1.08 -0.85 2.96
N GLN A 137 -1.48 -0.42 1.78
CA GLN A 137 -0.82 0.65 1.03
C GLN A 137 -1.67 1.92 1.08
N THR A 138 -1.05 3.08 1.21
CA THR A 138 -1.72 4.37 1.08
C THR A 138 -0.79 5.48 0.58
N ASP A 139 -1.33 6.38 -0.22
CA ASP A 139 -0.74 7.68 -0.58
C ASP A 139 -1.34 8.84 0.25
N GLY A 140 -2.20 8.52 1.23
CA GLY A 140 -2.95 9.48 2.04
C GLY A 140 -4.32 9.88 1.46
N GLN A 141 -4.60 9.57 0.18
CA GLN A 141 -5.90 9.78 -0.45
C GLN A 141 -6.61 8.45 -0.70
N GLN A 142 -5.89 7.46 -1.22
CA GLN A 142 -6.35 6.11 -1.47
C GLN A 142 -5.76 5.15 -0.44
N LEU A 143 -6.51 4.11 -0.08
CA LEU A 143 -6.01 2.96 0.66
C LEU A 143 -6.24 1.69 -0.16
N ILE A 144 -5.23 0.83 -0.24
CA ILE A 144 -5.34 -0.51 -0.82
C ILE A 144 -5.08 -1.52 0.28
N LEU A 145 -6.08 -2.37 0.53
CA LEU A 145 -5.96 -3.53 1.43
C LEU A 145 -5.83 -4.79 0.58
N SER A 146 -4.71 -5.49 0.72
CA SER A 146 -4.46 -6.76 0.06
C SER A 146 -4.41 -7.86 1.11
N THR A 147 -5.04 -9.01 0.84
CA THR A 147 -4.94 -10.20 1.69
C THR A 147 -4.79 -11.44 0.83
N ARG A 148 -4.00 -12.41 1.28
CA ARG A 148 -3.83 -13.71 0.62
C ARG A 148 -3.97 -14.82 1.63
N ALA A 149 -4.98 -15.66 1.43
CA ALA A 149 -5.24 -16.85 2.24
C ALA A 149 -4.18 -17.95 1.97
N PRO A 150 -4.02 -18.92 2.88
CA PRO A 150 -3.11 -20.03 2.66
C PRO A 150 -3.48 -20.78 1.37
N ARG A 151 -2.47 -21.05 0.53
CA ARG A 151 -2.60 -21.74 -0.78
C ARG A 151 -3.30 -20.94 -1.89
N ALA A 152 -3.76 -19.72 -1.65
CA ALA A 152 -4.20 -18.83 -2.72
C ALA A 152 -2.99 -18.38 -3.53
N LYS A 153 -3.11 -18.40 -4.87
CA LYS A 153 -2.03 -17.98 -5.78
C LYS A 153 -1.88 -16.46 -5.76
N ASP A 154 -3.00 -15.78 -5.95
CA ASP A 154 -3.08 -14.34 -6.12
C ASP A 154 -3.75 -13.68 -4.90
N PRO A 155 -3.28 -12.50 -4.47
CA PRO A 155 -3.91 -11.76 -3.38
C PRO A 155 -5.25 -11.18 -3.83
N ILE A 156 -6.18 -11.10 -2.89
CA ILE A 156 -7.43 -10.34 -3.03
C ILE A 156 -7.16 -8.91 -2.59
N ARG A 157 -7.52 -7.95 -3.46
CA ARG A 157 -7.26 -6.52 -3.25
C ARG A 157 -8.57 -5.75 -3.21
N CYS A 158 -8.64 -4.82 -2.27
CA CYS A 158 -9.69 -3.81 -2.20
C CYS A 158 -9.07 -2.42 -2.21
N THR A 159 -9.67 -1.51 -2.98
CA THR A 159 -9.23 -0.13 -3.11
C THR A 159 -10.32 0.80 -2.59
N PHE A 160 -9.93 1.75 -1.74
CA PHE A 160 -10.81 2.67 -1.02
C PHE A 160 -10.37 4.11 -1.21
N ASP A 161 -11.32 5.03 -1.28
CA ASP A 161 -11.07 6.47 -1.15
C ASP A 161 -11.18 6.85 0.33
N LEU A 162 -10.08 7.28 0.94
CA LEU A 162 -10.03 7.64 2.35
C LEU A 162 -10.88 8.87 2.67
N SER A 163 -11.20 9.72 1.70
CA SER A 163 -12.11 10.85 1.91
C SER A 163 -13.55 10.41 2.22
N THR A 164 -13.91 9.19 1.82
CA THR A 164 -15.25 8.59 2.05
C THR A 164 -15.34 7.77 3.34
N ALA A 165 -14.27 7.75 4.13
CA ALA A 165 -14.22 7.00 5.38
C ALA A 165 -15.32 7.44 6.35
N GLN A 166 -16.05 6.47 6.89
CA GLN A 166 -17.00 6.70 7.97
C GLN A 166 -16.31 6.43 9.30
N MET A 167 -16.29 7.44 10.17
CA MET A 167 -15.59 7.42 11.45
C MET A 167 -16.60 7.22 12.59
N PHE A 168 -16.39 6.21 13.42
CA PHE A 168 -17.23 5.88 14.56
C PHE A 168 -16.39 5.94 15.84
N ASP A 169 -16.45 7.10 16.53
CA ASP A 169 -15.73 7.36 17.78
C ASP A 169 -16.07 6.33 18.87
N GLY A 170 -15.04 5.72 19.47
CA GLY A 170 -15.19 4.81 20.62
C GLY A 170 -15.74 3.41 20.31
N GLU A 171 -16.13 3.11 19.06
CA GLU A 171 -16.49 1.74 18.67
C GLU A 171 -15.23 0.86 18.57
N THR A 172 -15.17 -0.19 19.37
CA THR A 172 -14.11 -1.21 19.35
C THR A 172 -14.71 -2.58 19.04
N GLU A 173 -13.85 -3.54 18.70
CA GLU A 173 -14.22 -4.97 18.64
C GLU A 173 -14.76 -5.45 20.00
#